data_AF-A0A957FES0-F1
#
_entry.id   AF-A0A957FES0-F1
#
_cell.length_a   1.000
_cell.length_b   1.000
_cell.length_c   1.000
_cell.angle_alpha   90.00
_cell.angle_beta   90.00
_cell.angle_gamma   90.00
#
_symmetry.space_group_name_H-M   'P 1'
#
loop_
_entity.id
_entity.type
_entity.pdbx_description
1 polymer ?
#
loop_
_entity_poly.entity_id
_entity_poly.type
_entity_poly.pdbx_seq_one_letter_code
_entity_poly.pdbx_strand_id
1 'polypeptide(L)'
;MNTFNLSKAGLLVMLIIVALVSLMSLPIVVRAESEPNDTFATADPINVGLSNAEVNATVNPLNDEDYYSFTAVAGRTYVIETYDIQGTGVNATGIYLYDSSQTEITHDRTGVNGTGNANARIVYTFATGGTYYIRVKDDYYYNWTGTYSLRILPKYDEPGAAWNPANDNEPNDVRALANEIQVGLSNAQTHQLFNNSNYVNNGSDFDYYWFTAEAGRTYVIETYNVQGTGLNATGLWLYDNSGAEITNDRTGVNGT
;
A
#
# COMPACT_ATOMS: atom_id res chain seq x y z
N MET A 1 45.15 41.57 -45.41
CA MET A 1 44.33 42.39 -44.49
C MET A 1 42.87 42.26 -44.89
N ASN A 2 41.98 42.26 -43.90
CA ASN A 2 40.52 42.08 -43.92
C ASN A 2 40.01 40.63 -43.81
N THR A 3 39.87 40.23 -42.55
CA THR A 3 38.96 39.20 -42.02
C THR A 3 37.49 39.60 -42.21
N PHE A 4 36.60 38.68 -42.61
CA PHE A 4 35.16 38.81 -42.31
C PHE A 4 34.48 37.45 -42.06
N ASN A 5 33.59 37.50 -41.06
CA ASN A 5 32.91 36.46 -40.30
C ASN A 5 32.01 35.49 -41.10
N LEU A 6 31.91 34.25 -40.59
CA LEU A 6 30.77 33.37 -40.84
C LEU A 6 29.52 33.89 -40.12
N SER A 7 28.41 34.02 -40.84
CA SER A 7 27.07 34.06 -40.24
C SER A 7 26.12 33.09 -40.93
N LYS A 8 25.81 32.00 -40.20
CA LYS A 8 24.52 31.32 -40.08
C LYS A 8 23.67 31.11 -41.34
N ALA A 9 23.80 29.92 -41.92
CA ALA A 9 22.69 29.21 -42.58
C ALA A 9 22.93 27.69 -42.46
N GLY A 10 22.94 27.19 -41.22
CA GLY A 10 22.93 25.76 -40.91
C GLY A 10 21.53 25.36 -40.50
N LEU A 11 20.80 24.74 -41.41
CA LEU A 11 19.49 24.12 -41.18
C LEU A 11 19.68 22.96 -40.20
N LEU A 12 19.43 23.17 -38.90
CA LEU A 12 19.40 22.10 -37.91
C LEU A 12 17.95 21.69 -37.71
N VAL A 13 17.54 20.59 -38.34
CA VAL A 13 16.31 19.87 -38.03
C VAL A 13 16.49 19.29 -36.63
N MET A 14 15.91 19.95 -35.62
CA MET A 14 15.85 19.42 -34.26
C MET A 14 14.72 18.38 -34.24
N LEU A 15 15.10 17.10 -34.34
CA LEU A 15 14.20 15.98 -34.13
C LEU A 15 13.79 16.00 -32.65
N ILE A 16 12.63 16.55 -32.33
CA ILE A 16 12.02 16.39 -31.01
C ILE A 16 11.49 14.95 -30.99
N ILE A 17 12.27 14.03 -30.43
CA ILE A 17 11.75 12.74 -29.98
C ILE A 17 10.90 13.05 -28.75
N VAL A 18 9.62 13.32 -28.96
CA VAL A 18 8.62 13.17 -27.91
C VAL A 18 8.52 11.67 -27.69
N ALA A 19 9.29 11.14 -26.74
CA ALA A 19 9.01 9.84 -26.19
C ALA A 19 7.66 9.97 -25.48
N LEU A 20 6.59 9.58 -26.17
CA LEU A 20 5.34 9.24 -25.53
C LEU A 20 5.69 8.07 -24.59
N VAL A 21 5.94 8.37 -23.31
CA VAL A 21 5.90 7.34 -22.29
C VAL A 21 4.42 7.01 -22.18
N SER A 22 3.98 6.04 -22.99
CA SER A 22 2.74 5.33 -22.75
C SER A 22 2.81 4.90 -21.29
N LEU A 23 1.91 5.41 -20.45
CA LEU A 23 1.59 4.84 -19.14
C LEU A 23 1.02 3.44 -19.41
N MET A 24 1.90 2.50 -19.77
CA MET A 24 1.58 1.09 -19.69
C MET A 24 1.41 0.82 -18.20
N SER A 25 0.17 0.60 -17.75
CA SER A 25 -0.02 -0.15 -16.52
C SER A 25 0.77 -1.43 -16.70
N LEU A 26 1.86 -1.59 -15.94
CA LEU A 26 2.57 -2.87 -15.95
C LEU A 26 1.51 -3.92 -15.59
N PRO A 27 1.32 -4.96 -16.42
CA PRO A 27 0.41 -6.02 -16.04
C PRO A 27 0.90 -6.54 -14.69
N ILE A 28 0.02 -6.54 -13.69
CA ILE A 28 0.29 -7.20 -12.42
C ILE A 28 0.67 -8.63 -12.81
N VAL A 29 1.89 -9.05 -12.47
CA VAL A 29 2.29 -10.43 -12.68
C VAL A 29 1.53 -11.21 -11.62
N VAL A 30 0.38 -11.75 -12.01
CA VAL A 30 -0.42 -12.66 -11.18
C VAL A 30 0.46 -13.89 -10.93
N ARG A 31 0.96 -13.98 -9.71
CA ARG A 31 1.48 -15.21 -9.14
C ARG A 31 0.30 -15.90 -8.46
N ALA A 32 0.07 -17.15 -8.83
CA ALA A 32 -0.82 -18.04 -8.10
C ALA A 32 0.07 -18.98 -7.26
N GLU A 33 -0.42 -19.33 -6.07
CA GLU A 33 0.33 -20.09 -5.08
C GLU A 33 0.77 -21.45 -5.67
N SER A 34 1.85 -22.02 -5.14
CA SER A 34 2.40 -23.29 -5.61
C SER A 34 2.41 -24.34 -4.51
N GLU A 35 1.36 -25.14 -4.48
CA GLU A 35 1.20 -26.23 -3.53
C GLU A 35 2.11 -27.45 -3.80
N PRO A 36 2.63 -28.15 -2.76
CA PRO A 36 2.42 -27.86 -1.34
C PRO A 36 3.31 -26.72 -0.81
N ASN A 37 2.75 -25.75 -0.11
CA ASN A 37 3.49 -24.65 0.55
C ASN A 37 3.23 -24.59 2.09
N ASP A 38 2.69 -25.67 2.67
CA ASP A 38 2.28 -25.84 4.08
C ASP A 38 3.37 -25.69 5.17
N THR A 39 4.62 -25.35 4.81
CA THR A 39 5.74 -25.34 5.75
C THR A 39 6.79 -24.29 5.40
N PHE A 40 7.61 -23.88 6.39
CA PHE A 40 8.79 -23.05 6.14
C PHE A 40 9.74 -23.60 5.06
N ALA A 41 9.84 -24.93 4.93
CA ALA A 41 10.75 -25.57 3.96
C ALA A 41 10.21 -25.55 2.53
N THR A 42 8.91 -25.39 2.36
CA THR A 42 8.20 -25.38 1.08
C THR A 42 7.62 -24.00 0.75
N ALA A 43 7.99 -22.98 1.52
CA ALA A 43 7.43 -21.64 1.41
C ALA A 43 7.65 -21.01 0.02
N ASP A 44 6.59 -20.42 -0.54
CA ASP A 44 6.62 -19.76 -1.83
C ASP A 44 7.40 -18.44 -1.79
N PRO A 45 8.34 -18.17 -2.72
CA PRO A 45 9.09 -16.92 -2.70
C PRO A 45 8.26 -15.76 -3.27
N ILE A 46 7.97 -14.74 -2.46
CA ILE A 46 7.27 -13.52 -2.89
C ILE A 46 8.22 -12.32 -2.90
N ASN A 47 8.10 -11.48 -3.93
CA ASN A 47 8.91 -10.26 -4.05
C ASN A 47 8.16 -9.05 -3.47
N VAL A 48 8.91 -8.07 -2.98
CA VAL A 48 8.36 -6.81 -2.47
C VAL A 48 7.90 -5.92 -3.63
N GLY A 49 6.73 -5.28 -3.50
CA GLY A 49 6.22 -4.25 -4.41
C GLY A 49 4.84 -4.58 -4.99
N LEU A 50 4.13 -3.54 -5.45
CA LEU A 50 2.74 -3.63 -5.89
C LEU A 50 2.52 -4.59 -7.07
N SER A 51 3.48 -4.68 -8.00
CA SER A 51 3.41 -5.58 -9.16
C SER A 51 3.81 -7.03 -8.86
N ASN A 52 4.22 -7.32 -7.62
CA ASN A 52 4.76 -8.60 -7.19
C ASN A 52 3.84 -9.36 -6.22
N ALA A 53 2.61 -8.88 -6.06
CA ALA A 53 1.62 -9.51 -5.21
C ALA A 53 1.30 -10.95 -5.67
N GLU A 54 1.04 -11.81 -4.69
CA GLU A 54 0.34 -13.06 -4.90
C GLU A 54 -1.15 -12.76 -5.05
N VAL A 55 -1.82 -13.32 -6.05
CA VAL A 55 -3.21 -12.95 -6.36
C VAL A 55 -4.06 -14.20 -6.53
N ASN A 56 -5.17 -14.25 -5.79
CA ASN A 56 -6.12 -15.38 -5.77
C ASN A 56 -5.49 -16.71 -5.29
N ALA A 57 -4.62 -16.64 -4.30
CA ALA A 57 -4.24 -17.77 -3.44
C ALA A 57 -5.48 -18.26 -2.65
N THR A 58 -5.45 -19.47 -2.11
CA THR A 58 -6.64 -20.17 -1.59
C THR A 58 -6.32 -20.88 -0.30
N VAL A 59 -7.05 -20.56 0.77
CA VAL A 59 -7.08 -21.40 1.97
C VAL A 59 -8.15 -22.47 1.75
N ASN A 60 -7.75 -23.67 1.32
CA ASN A 60 -8.62 -24.83 1.18
C ASN A 60 -7.83 -26.14 1.00
N PRO A 61 -7.95 -27.13 1.92
CA PRO A 61 -9.06 -27.35 2.85
C PRO A 61 -9.02 -26.52 4.14
N LEU A 62 -9.93 -26.77 5.07
CA LEU A 62 -9.80 -26.22 6.42
C LEU A 62 -8.46 -26.67 7.04
N ASN A 63 -7.77 -25.73 7.69
CA ASN A 63 -6.41 -25.86 8.26
C ASN A 63 -5.26 -25.86 7.24
N ASP A 64 -5.54 -25.53 5.99
CA ASP A 64 -4.51 -25.15 5.03
C ASP A 64 -3.71 -23.93 5.55
N GLU A 65 -2.39 -23.97 5.39
CA GLU A 65 -1.47 -22.95 5.89
C GLU A 65 -0.43 -22.57 4.85
N ASP A 66 -0.67 -21.50 4.10
CA ASP A 66 0.29 -21.05 3.11
C ASP A 66 1.49 -20.35 3.75
N TYR A 67 2.70 -20.87 3.50
CA TYR A 67 3.94 -20.18 3.85
C TYR A 67 4.54 -19.47 2.65
N TYR A 68 4.96 -18.23 2.87
CA TYR A 68 5.71 -17.43 1.91
C TYR A 68 7.06 -17.02 2.49
N SER A 69 8.04 -16.78 1.63
CA SER A 69 9.34 -16.22 2.01
C SER A 69 9.67 -14.98 1.20
N PHE A 70 10.31 -14.00 1.83
CA PHE A 70 10.79 -12.80 1.13
C PHE A 70 12.09 -12.31 1.77
N THR A 71 12.84 -11.49 1.04
CA THR A 71 14.07 -10.87 1.56
C THR A 71 13.78 -9.44 2.02
N ALA A 72 13.93 -9.19 3.31
CA ALA A 72 13.87 -7.86 3.90
C ALA A 72 15.25 -7.18 3.86
N VAL A 73 15.26 -5.85 3.81
CA VAL A 73 16.49 -5.05 3.95
C VAL A 73 16.50 -4.40 5.33
N ALA A 74 17.68 -4.36 5.97
CA ALA A 74 17.85 -3.74 7.28
C ALA A 74 17.43 -2.27 7.28
N GLY A 75 16.73 -1.85 8.34
CA GLY A 75 16.24 -0.49 8.56
C GLY A 75 14.96 -0.14 7.80
N ARG A 76 14.45 -1.03 6.94
CA ARG A 76 13.24 -0.77 6.14
C ARG A 76 11.97 -1.20 6.84
N THR A 77 10.90 -0.47 6.57
CA THR A 77 9.54 -0.77 7.03
C THR A 77 8.71 -1.31 5.88
N TYR A 78 8.08 -2.46 6.10
CA TYR A 78 7.16 -3.07 5.14
C TYR A 78 5.77 -3.19 5.73
N VAL A 79 4.77 -3.07 4.86
CA VAL A 79 3.37 -3.41 5.12
C VAL A 79 3.07 -4.73 4.43
N ILE A 80 2.63 -5.72 5.20
CA ILE A 80 2.28 -7.06 4.73
C ILE A 80 0.78 -7.22 4.93
N GLU A 81 0.06 -7.51 3.86
CA GLU A 81 -1.39 -7.55 3.87
C GLU A 81 -1.94 -8.73 3.08
N THR A 82 -2.95 -9.38 3.65
CA THR A 82 -3.91 -10.13 2.85
C THR A 82 -5.01 -9.18 2.37
N TYR A 83 -5.40 -9.28 1.10
CA TYR A 83 -6.34 -8.34 0.48
C TYR A 83 -7.19 -9.01 -0.60
N ASP A 84 -8.23 -8.30 -1.07
CA ASP A 84 -9.22 -8.78 -2.04
C ASP A 84 -9.82 -10.14 -1.65
N ILE A 85 -10.16 -10.29 -0.37
CA ILE A 85 -10.62 -11.55 0.21
C ILE A 85 -12.02 -11.89 -0.27
N GLN A 86 -12.17 -13.10 -0.82
CA GLN A 86 -13.47 -13.64 -1.24
C GLN A 86 -13.73 -14.97 -0.57
N GLY A 87 -14.88 -15.09 0.09
CA GLY A 87 -15.26 -16.29 0.82
C GLY A 87 -16.50 -16.02 1.66
N THR A 88 -16.80 -16.92 2.58
CA THR A 88 -17.94 -16.79 3.48
C THR A 88 -17.50 -16.36 4.88
N GLY A 89 -18.05 -15.27 5.42
CA GLY A 89 -17.77 -14.84 6.79
C GLY A 89 -17.31 -13.38 6.86
N VAL A 90 -17.18 -12.87 8.09
CA VAL A 90 -16.64 -11.52 8.36
C VAL A 90 -15.19 -11.55 8.85
N ASN A 91 -14.75 -12.70 9.36
CA ASN A 91 -13.36 -12.99 9.69
C ASN A 91 -12.87 -14.00 8.66
N ALA A 92 -11.68 -13.77 8.12
CA ALA A 92 -11.15 -14.58 7.03
C ALA A 92 -9.74 -15.06 7.31
N THR A 93 -8.75 -14.19 7.15
CA THR A 93 -7.34 -14.59 7.19
C THR A 93 -6.65 -14.09 8.45
N GLY A 94 -5.77 -14.91 9.03
CA GLY A 94 -4.74 -14.48 9.96
C GLY A 94 -3.37 -14.48 9.28
N ILE A 95 -2.53 -13.49 9.61
CA ILE A 95 -1.13 -13.44 9.15
C ILE A 95 -0.15 -13.42 10.30
N TYR A 96 0.98 -14.08 10.10
CA TYR A 96 2.06 -14.22 11.07
C TYR A 96 3.40 -13.96 10.37
N LEU A 97 4.30 -13.27 11.04
CA LEU A 97 5.64 -12.96 10.54
C LEU A 97 6.68 -13.70 11.40
N TYR A 98 7.61 -14.39 10.74
CA TYR A 98 8.68 -15.15 11.37
C TYR A 98 10.06 -14.71 10.87
N ASP A 99 11.06 -14.83 11.74
CA ASP A 99 12.46 -14.61 11.39
C ASP A 99 13.07 -15.79 10.62
N SER A 100 14.34 -15.65 10.21
CA SER A 100 15.11 -16.70 9.51
C SER A 100 15.32 -17.97 10.34
N SER A 101 15.15 -17.88 11.67
CA SER A 101 15.20 -19.01 12.60
C SER A 101 13.82 -19.59 12.90
N GLN A 102 12.80 -19.21 12.11
CA GLN A 102 11.42 -19.67 12.22
C GLN A 102 10.77 -19.32 13.57
N THR A 103 11.28 -18.28 14.24
CA THR A 103 10.67 -17.74 15.46
C THR A 103 9.68 -16.66 15.09
N GLU A 104 8.47 -16.72 15.66
CA GLU A 104 7.43 -15.71 15.43
C GLU A 104 7.89 -14.35 15.99
N ILE A 105 7.80 -13.32 15.15
CA ILE A 105 8.10 -11.94 15.48
C ILE A 105 6.82 -11.23 15.95
N THR A 106 5.75 -11.34 15.15
CA THR A 106 4.47 -10.67 15.38
C THR A 106 3.38 -11.29 14.50
N HIS A 107 2.12 -10.91 14.74
CA HIS A 107 0.98 -11.39 13.98
C HIS A 107 -0.19 -10.39 13.95
N ASP A 108 -1.06 -10.55 12.96
CA ASP A 108 -2.45 -10.15 12.98
C ASP A 108 -3.31 -11.41 12.74
N ARG A 109 -3.34 -12.27 13.76
CA ARG A 109 -3.92 -13.61 13.66
C ARG A 109 -5.44 -13.65 13.58
N THR A 110 -6.10 -12.54 13.91
CA THR A 110 -7.56 -12.39 13.80
C THR A 110 -7.95 -11.47 12.64
N GLY A 111 -6.96 -11.08 11.82
CA GLY A 111 -7.14 -10.23 10.66
C GLY A 111 -7.80 -8.90 10.93
N VAL A 112 -7.68 -8.28 12.11
CA VAL A 112 -8.47 -7.09 12.49
C VAL A 112 -7.80 -5.76 12.14
N ASN A 113 -6.57 -5.76 11.65
CA ASN A 113 -5.79 -4.53 11.44
C ASN A 113 -5.91 -3.97 10.00
N GLY A 114 -6.45 -4.73 9.05
CA GLY A 114 -6.66 -4.28 7.68
C GLY A 114 -7.89 -3.38 7.53
N THR A 115 -7.82 -2.53 6.52
CA THR A 115 -8.85 -1.56 6.14
C THR A 115 -8.93 -1.50 4.61
N GLY A 116 -9.93 -0.81 4.07
CA GLY A 116 -10.13 -0.71 2.63
C GLY A 116 -10.30 -2.08 1.99
N ASN A 117 -9.38 -2.49 1.12
CA ASN A 117 -9.43 -3.82 0.48
C ASN A 117 -8.64 -4.92 1.23
N ALA A 118 -7.95 -4.57 2.32
CA ALA A 118 -7.18 -5.50 3.12
C ALA A 118 -8.01 -6.10 4.28
N ASN A 119 -7.68 -7.34 4.66
CA ASN A 119 -8.23 -7.99 5.85
C ASN A 119 -7.21 -8.00 6.98
N ALA A 120 -6.14 -8.79 6.88
CA ALA A 120 -5.10 -8.83 7.91
C ALA A 120 -3.91 -7.93 7.52
N ARG A 121 -3.30 -7.25 8.50
CA ARG A 121 -2.18 -6.32 8.25
C ARG A 121 -1.10 -6.38 9.32
N ILE A 122 0.16 -6.44 8.88
CA ILE A 122 1.35 -6.24 9.71
C ILE A 122 2.14 -5.07 9.13
N VAL A 123 2.53 -4.12 9.98
CA VAL A 123 3.50 -3.07 9.66
C VAL A 123 4.74 -3.30 10.52
N TYR A 124 5.89 -3.54 9.91
CA TYR A 124 7.09 -3.92 10.66
C TYR A 124 8.37 -3.33 10.09
N THR A 125 9.25 -2.82 10.97
CA THR A 125 10.59 -2.32 10.64
C THR A 125 11.63 -3.40 10.92
N PHE A 126 12.33 -3.86 9.89
CA PHE A 126 13.28 -4.97 9.98
C PHE A 126 14.65 -4.49 10.43
N ALA A 127 15.10 -4.87 11.63
CA ALA A 127 16.40 -4.47 12.15
C ALA A 127 17.59 -5.07 11.36
N THR A 128 17.41 -6.26 10.81
CA THR A 128 18.40 -6.98 10.01
C THR A 128 17.85 -7.30 8.64
N GLY A 129 18.72 -7.31 7.62
CA GLY A 129 18.37 -7.81 6.30
C GLY A 129 18.51 -9.33 6.26
N GLY A 130 17.74 -9.97 5.39
CA GLY A 130 17.77 -11.42 5.23
C GLY A 130 16.40 -11.99 4.84
N THR A 131 16.32 -13.32 4.81
CA THR A 131 15.07 -14.03 4.52
C THR A 131 14.18 -14.07 5.76
N TYR A 132 12.92 -13.71 5.57
CA TYR A 132 11.84 -13.80 6.55
C TYR A 132 10.69 -14.62 5.96
N TYR A 133 9.83 -15.11 6.83
CA TYR A 133 8.71 -15.95 6.42
C TYR A 133 7.39 -15.35 6.88
N ILE A 134 6.37 -15.51 6.04
CA ILE A 134 4.99 -15.14 6.33
C ILE A 134 4.20 -16.44 6.35
N ARG A 135 3.31 -16.60 7.32
CA ARG A 135 2.27 -17.62 7.27
C ARG A 135 0.92 -16.94 7.11
N VAL A 136 0.17 -17.37 6.12
CA VAL A 136 -1.24 -17.04 5.96
C VAL A 136 -2.06 -18.28 6.30
N LYS A 137 -3.16 -18.11 7.02
CA LYS A 137 -4.13 -19.17 7.28
C LYS A 137 -5.48 -18.55 7.61
N ASP A 138 -6.49 -19.37 7.88
CA ASP A 138 -7.74 -18.90 8.43
C ASP A 138 -7.57 -18.16 9.79
N ASP A 139 -8.52 -17.29 10.10
CA ASP A 139 -8.61 -16.59 11.38
C ASP A 139 -8.44 -17.56 12.56
N TYR A 140 -7.68 -17.13 13.57
CA TYR A 140 -7.33 -17.99 14.70
C TYR A 140 -8.52 -18.58 15.47
N TYR A 141 -9.66 -17.89 15.52
CA TYR A 141 -10.86 -18.31 16.24
C TYR A 141 -11.98 -18.83 15.33
N TYR A 142 -11.87 -18.64 14.01
CA TYR A 142 -12.92 -18.95 13.05
C TYR A 142 -12.38 -19.70 11.85
N ASN A 143 -13.02 -20.84 11.59
CA ASN A 143 -12.78 -21.59 10.37
C ASN A 143 -13.24 -20.80 9.15
N TRP A 144 -12.34 -20.61 8.20
CA TRP A 144 -12.63 -19.94 6.95
C TRP A 144 -11.97 -20.69 5.78
N THR A 145 -12.65 -20.71 4.63
CA THR A 145 -12.07 -21.10 3.36
C THR A 145 -12.50 -20.10 2.30
N GLY A 146 -11.64 -19.91 1.31
CA GLY A 146 -11.85 -18.94 0.25
C GLY A 146 -10.54 -18.50 -0.37
N THR A 147 -10.61 -17.44 -1.17
CA THR A 147 -9.45 -16.88 -1.87
C THR A 147 -8.98 -15.59 -1.22
N TYR A 148 -7.67 -15.38 -1.21
CA TYR A 148 -7.02 -14.16 -0.78
C TYR A 148 -5.93 -13.76 -1.78
N SER A 149 -5.47 -12.53 -1.67
CA SER A 149 -4.24 -12.06 -2.32
C SER A 149 -3.28 -11.60 -1.23
N LEU A 150 -1.97 -11.70 -1.45
CA LEU A 150 -0.93 -11.30 -0.50
C LEU A 150 0.00 -10.27 -1.14
N ARG A 151 0.29 -9.17 -0.44
CA ARG A 151 1.27 -8.17 -0.90
C ARG A 151 2.22 -7.77 0.22
N ILE A 152 3.44 -7.40 -0.18
CA ILE A 152 4.46 -6.81 0.69
C ILE A 152 4.88 -5.49 0.08
N LEU A 153 4.61 -4.40 0.78
CA LEU A 153 4.77 -3.04 0.25
C LEU A 153 5.77 -2.24 1.08
N PRO A 154 6.72 -1.53 0.44
CA PRO A 154 7.56 -0.54 1.11
C PRO A 154 6.79 0.60 1.75
N LYS A 155 7.34 1.17 2.81
CA LYS A 155 6.87 2.47 3.34
C LYS A 155 7.02 3.59 2.28
N TYR A 156 6.14 4.59 2.29
CA TYR A 156 5.97 5.64 1.28
C TYR A 156 7.25 6.40 0.83
N ASP A 157 8.27 6.48 1.67
CA ASP A 157 9.54 7.17 1.41
C ASP A 157 10.70 6.19 1.15
N GLU A 158 10.40 4.91 0.94
CA GLU A 158 11.39 3.87 0.73
C GLU A 158 11.43 3.36 -0.73
N PRO A 159 12.59 2.83 -1.18
CA PRO A 159 12.74 2.34 -2.55
C PRO A 159 11.70 1.28 -2.95
N GLY A 160 10.98 1.53 -4.05
CA GLY A 160 9.96 0.63 -4.58
C GLY A 160 8.55 0.85 -4.02
N ALA A 161 8.35 1.86 -3.16
CA ALA A 161 7.01 2.34 -2.85
C ALA A 161 6.32 2.79 -4.14
N ALA A 162 5.08 2.33 -4.34
CA ALA A 162 4.30 2.58 -5.53
C ALA A 162 2.82 2.42 -5.23
N TRP A 163 2.00 3.16 -5.99
CA TRP A 163 0.54 3.20 -5.87
C TRP A 163 -0.09 3.00 -7.24
N ASN A 164 -1.36 2.59 -7.26
CA ASN A 164 -2.14 2.36 -8.46
C ASN A 164 -2.95 3.61 -8.83
N PRO A 165 -2.50 4.44 -9.80
CA PRO A 165 -3.22 5.65 -10.17
C PRO A 165 -4.57 5.38 -10.85
N ALA A 166 -4.81 4.16 -11.33
CA ALA A 166 -6.12 3.79 -11.89
C ALA A 166 -7.14 3.46 -10.80
N ASN A 167 -6.69 3.28 -9.55
CA ASN A 167 -7.52 3.00 -8.38
C ASN A 167 -7.21 4.03 -7.29
N ASP A 168 -7.41 5.31 -7.59
CA ASP A 168 -7.28 6.41 -6.64
C ASP A 168 -5.95 6.50 -5.85
N ASN A 169 -4.85 6.04 -6.46
CA ASN A 169 -3.55 5.90 -5.79
C ASN A 169 -3.59 4.97 -4.56
N GLU A 170 -4.31 3.86 -4.67
CA GLU A 170 -4.31 2.79 -3.68
C GLU A 170 -3.10 1.85 -3.86
N PRO A 171 -2.63 1.17 -2.80
CA PRO A 171 -3.16 1.22 -1.44
C PRO A 171 -2.59 2.37 -0.62
N ASN A 172 -3.46 3.13 0.05
CA ASN A 172 -3.06 4.26 0.90
C ASN A 172 -3.71 4.22 2.32
N ASP A 173 -4.37 3.10 2.62
CA ASP A 173 -5.14 2.75 3.82
C ASP A 173 -4.44 2.81 5.19
N VAL A 174 -3.11 3.03 5.21
CA VAL A 174 -2.30 3.05 6.43
C VAL A 174 -1.19 4.07 6.29
N ARG A 175 -0.81 4.75 7.39
CA ARG A 175 0.26 5.77 7.40
C ARG A 175 1.56 5.35 6.70
N ALA A 176 1.92 4.07 6.80
CA ALA A 176 3.14 3.57 6.16
C ALA A 176 3.03 3.57 4.62
N LEU A 177 1.83 3.54 4.05
CA LEU A 177 1.55 3.60 2.61
C LEU A 177 0.98 4.96 2.17
N ALA A 178 1.16 6.01 2.96
CA ALA A 178 0.57 7.32 2.67
C ALA A 178 1.00 7.88 1.31
N ASN A 179 0.07 8.49 0.58
CA ASN A 179 0.36 9.22 -0.66
C ASN A 179 1.09 10.53 -0.35
N GLU A 180 2.05 10.94 -1.19
CA GLU A 180 2.65 12.27 -1.06
C GLU A 180 1.65 13.33 -1.52
N ILE A 181 1.44 14.35 -0.70
CA ILE A 181 0.74 15.58 -1.10
C ILE A 181 1.70 16.77 -0.97
N GLN A 182 1.91 17.48 -2.08
CA GLN A 182 2.77 18.66 -2.08
C GLN A 182 1.99 19.90 -1.60
N VAL A 183 2.68 20.80 -0.90
CA VAL A 183 2.05 22.03 -0.39
C VAL A 183 1.65 22.95 -1.55
N GLY A 184 0.42 23.49 -1.50
CA GLY A 184 -0.09 24.51 -2.42
C GLY A 184 -1.29 24.05 -3.25
N LEU A 185 -2.18 24.99 -3.59
CA LEU A 185 -3.45 24.69 -4.28
C LEU A 185 -3.28 23.98 -5.63
N SER A 186 -2.21 24.25 -6.38
CA SER A 186 -1.92 23.59 -7.65
C SER A 186 -1.60 22.10 -7.51
N ASN A 187 -1.27 21.66 -6.29
CA ASN A 187 -0.88 20.29 -5.97
C ASN A 187 -1.99 19.54 -5.23
N ALA A 188 -3.15 20.17 -5.05
CA ALA A 188 -4.29 19.53 -4.42
C ALA A 188 -4.78 18.36 -5.28
N GLN A 189 -5.22 17.30 -4.60
CA GLN A 189 -5.60 16.03 -5.20
C GLN A 189 -7.08 15.78 -4.98
N THR A 190 -7.72 15.04 -5.88
CA THR A 190 -9.11 14.59 -5.74
C THR A 190 -9.09 13.09 -5.54
N HIS A 191 -9.75 12.65 -4.47
CA HIS A 191 -9.77 11.26 -4.03
C HIS A 191 -11.18 10.81 -3.64
N GLN A 192 -11.38 9.50 -3.56
CA GLN A 192 -12.65 8.86 -3.25
C GLN A 192 -12.46 7.86 -2.12
N LEU A 193 -13.24 8.01 -1.05
CA LEU A 193 -13.35 6.97 -0.04
C LEU A 193 -14.28 5.85 -0.53
N PHE A 194 -13.76 4.64 -0.64
CA PHE A 194 -14.49 3.47 -1.10
C PHE A 194 -15.17 2.72 0.04
N ASN A 195 -16.31 2.11 -0.28
CA ASN A 195 -16.85 1.02 0.51
C ASN A 195 -16.66 -0.27 -0.27
N ASN A 196 -15.64 -1.04 0.11
CA ASN A 196 -15.29 -2.30 -0.53
C ASN A 196 -16.18 -3.45 -0.05
N SER A 197 -17.50 -3.32 -0.22
CA SER A 197 -18.48 -4.28 0.29
C SER A 197 -18.41 -5.67 -0.36
N ASN A 198 -17.64 -5.82 -1.45
CA ASN A 198 -17.44 -7.08 -2.15
C ASN A 198 -16.37 -7.97 -1.51
N TYR A 199 -15.60 -7.44 -0.56
CA TYR A 199 -14.52 -8.16 0.11
C TYR A 199 -14.81 -8.36 1.59
N VAL A 200 -14.21 -9.40 2.17
CA VAL A 200 -14.19 -9.57 3.62
C VAL A 200 -13.13 -8.63 4.21
N ASN A 201 -13.54 -7.46 4.70
CA ASN A 201 -12.68 -6.45 5.32
C ASN A 201 -13.22 -6.02 6.70
N ASN A 202 -12.36 -5.35 7.47
CA ASN A 202 -12.66 -4.96 8.85
C ASN A 202 -12.92 -3.47 9.05
N GLY A 203 -13.00 -2.69 7.98
CA GLY A 203 -13.19 -1.25 8.10
C GLY A 203 -13.51 -0.55 6.80
N SER A 204 -13.96 0.69 6.95
CA SER A 204 -14.01 1.65 5.86
C SER A 204 -12.61 1.92 5.30
N ASP A 205 -12.58 2.49 4.10
CA ASP A 205 -11.38 3.04 3.48
C ASP A 205 -10.84 4.24 4.27
N PHE A 206 -9.51 4.37 4.32
CA PHE A 206 -8.79 5.45 4.97
C PHE A 206 -7.66 5.99 4.10
N ASP A 207 -7.86 7.13 3.43
CA ASP A 207 -6.74 7.77 2.73
C ASP A 207 -5.74 8.44 3.67
N TYR A 208 -4.50 7.94 3.72
CA TYR A 208 -3.39 8.63 4.37
C TYR A 208 -2.55 9.42 3.37
N TYR A 209 -2.16 10.63 3.78
CA TYR A 209 -1.26 11.50 3.04
C TYR A 209 -0.07 11.93 3.91
N TRP A 210 1.05 12.22 3.27
CA TRP A 210 2.22 12.80 3.93
C TRP A 210 2.75 14.01 3.17
N PHE A 211 3.35 14.94 3.91
CA PHE A 211 4.05 16.09 3.35
C PHE A 211 5.16 16.54 4.30
N THR A 212 6.14 17.29 3.78
CA THR A 212 7.18 17.89 4.62
C THR A 212 6.75 19.28 5.09
N ALA A 213 6.63 19.48 6.40
CA ALA A 213 6.37 20.77 7.01
C ALA A 213 7.67 21.55 7.29
N GLU A 214 7.64 22.87 7.13
CA GLU A 214 8.73 23.76 7.48
C GLU A 214 8.52 24.37 8.87
N ALA A 215 9.60 24.41 9.66
CA ALA A 215 9.55 24.95 11.02
C ALA A 215 9.08 26.41 11.05
N GLY A 216 8.17 26.73 11.97
CA GLY A 216 7.63 28.08 12.15
C GLY A 216 6.58 28.51 11.12
N ARG A 217 6.17 27.63 10.21
CA ARG A 217 5.06 27.89 9.29
C ARG A 217 3.73 27.36 9.82
N THR A 218 2.67 28.12 9.56
CA THR A 218 1.29 27.69 9.76
C THR A 218 0.76 27.14 8.44
N TYR A 219 0.15 25.96 8.50
CA TYR A 219 -0.50 25.30 7.36
C TYR A 219 -2.01 25.26 7.59
N VAL A 220 -2.76 25.47 6.52
CA VAL A 220 -4.20 25.12 6.46
C VAL A 220 -4.28 23.80 5.70
N ILE A 221 -4.94 22.82 6.31
CA ILE A 221 -5.19 21.50 5.71
C ILE A 221 -6.71 21.36 5.70
N GLU A 222 -7.28 21.18 4.52
CA GLU A 222 -8.73 21.11 4.33
C GLU A 222 -9.08 20.08 3.28
N THR A 223 -10.23 19.43 3.44
CA THR A 223 -10.93 18.77 2.34
C THR A 223 -11.91 19.77 1.75
N TYR A 224 -11.98 19.86 0.42
CA TYR A 224 -12.83 20.84 -0.26
C TYR A 224 -13.50 20.22 -1.49
N ASN A 225 -14.55 20.85 -2.01
CA ASN A 225 -15.39 20.32 -3.09
C ASN A 225 -15.95 18.92 -2.78
N VAL A 226 -16.21 18.64 -1.51
CA VAL A 226 -16.64 17.31 -1.05
C VAL A 226 -18.06 17.00 -1.55
N GLN A 227 -18.20 15.86 -2.21
CA GLN A 227 -19.48 15.35 -2.71
C GLN A 227 -19.79 14.02 -2.05
N GLY A 228 -21.01 13.86 -1.54
CA GLY A 228 -21.43 12.65 -0.85
C GLY A 228 -22.92 12.68 -0.50
N THR A 229 -23.41 11.58 0.07
CA THR A 229 -24.84 11.40 0.41
C THR A 229 -25.14 11.62 1.90
N GLY A 230 -24.12 11.85 2.74
CA GLY A 230 -24.23 12.03 4.18
C GLY A 230 -24.25 13.50 4.64
N LEU A 231 -24.69 13.74 5.88
CA LEU A 231 -24.69 15.06 6.52
C LEU A 231 -23.27 15.53 6.92
N ASN A 232 -22.40 14.58 7.28
CA ASN A 232 -20.97 14.78 7.45
C ASN A 232 -20.27 13.87 6.45
N ALA A 233 -19.28 14.39 5.72
CA ALA A 233 -18.65 13.66 4.62
C ALA A 233 -17.30 13.03 5.01
N THR A 234 -16.36 13.82 5.52
CA THR A 234 -14.99 13.38 5.86
C THR A 234 -14.54 13.94 7.20
N GLY A 235 -13.70 13.21 7.92
CA GLY A 235 -12.90 13.76 9.03
C GLY A 235 -11.45 13.97 8.60
N LEU A 236 -10.74 14.86 9.30
CA LEU A 236 -9.31 15.11 9.09
C LEU A 236 -8.54 14.86 10.38
N TRP A 237 -7.40 14.18 10.30
CA TRP A 237 -6.47 13.98 11.40
C TRP A 237 -5.06 14.31 10.95
N LEU A 238 -4.31 15.02 11.80
CA LEU A 238 -2.90 15.32 11.58
C LEU A 238 -2.08 14.55 12.61
N TYR A 239 -1.06 13.83 12.12
CA TYR A 239 -0.12 13.08 12.95
C TYR A 239 1.29 13.61 12.75
N ASP A 240 2.14 13.44 13.74
CA ASP A 240 3.59 13.58 13.57
C ASP A 240 4.20 12.33 12.92
N ASN A 241 5.50 12.38 12.62
CA ASN A 241 6.21 11.27 11.99
C ASN A 241 6.33 10.02 12.90
N SER A 242 6.14 10.15 14.22
CA SER A 242 6.08 9.00 15.13
C SER A 242 4.70 8.32 15.10
N GLY A 243 3.71 8.97 14.48
CA GLY A 243 2.32 8.54 14.46
C GLY A 243 1.48 9.07 15.62
N ALA A 244 2.00 10.00 16.41
CA ALA A 244 1.21 10.66 17.45
C ALA A 244 0.28 11.71 16.82
N GLU A 245 -1.00 11.70 17.21
CA GLU A 245 -1.96 12.69 16.73
C GLU A 245 -1.59 14.09 17.28
N ILE A 246 -1.44 15.06 16.39
CA ILE A 246 -1.18 16.46 16.71
C ILE A 246 -2.51 17.20 16.91
N THR A 247 -3.44 17.05 15.95
CA THR A 247 -4.75 17.70 15.96
C THR A 247 -5.71 17.03 14.97
N ASN A 248 -6.99 17.42 14.97
CA ASN A 248 -8.01 16.84 14.11
C ASN A 248 -9.22 17.78 13.88
N ASP A 249 -9.98 17.50 12.83
CA ASP A 249 -11.40 17.84 12.66
C ASP A 249 -12.17 16.56 12.33
N ARG A 250 -12.46 15.77 13.36
CA ARG A 250 -13.03 14.40 13.20
C ARG A 250 -14.41 14.38 12.55
N THR A 251 -15.14 15.48 12.68
CA THR A 251 -16.53 15.58 12.24
C THR A 251 -16.68 16.37 10.94
N GLY A 252 -15.60 17.00 10.45
CA GLY A 252 -15.61 17.80 9.23
C GLY A 252 -16.48 19.04 9.35
N VAL A 253 -16.58 19.63 10.55
CA VAL A 253 -17.51 20.76 10.83
C VAL A 253 -16.80 22.10 10.93
N ASN A 254 -15.46 22.12 10.84
CA ASN A 254 -14.67 23.36 10.92
C ASN A 254 -14.43 24.00 9.54
N GLY A 255 -14.90 23.37 8.46
CA GLY A 255 -14.87 23.93 7.10
C GLY A 255 -15.78 25.14 6.91
N THR A 256 -15.50 25.96 5.90
CA THR A 256 -16.28 27.17 5.53
C THR A 256 -17.09 27.01 4.27
#